data_AF-A0A3D1TRZ0-F1
#
_entry.id   AF-A0A3D1TRZ0-F1
#
_cell.length_a   1.000
_cell.length_b   1.000
_cell.length_c   1.000
_cell.angle_alpha   90.00
_cell.angle_beta   90.00
_cell.angle_gamma   90.00
#
_symmetry.space_group_name_H-M   'P 1'
#
loop_
_entity.id
_entity.type
_entity.pdbx_description
1 polymer ?
#
loop_
_entity_poly.entity_id
_entity_poly.type
_entity_poly.pdbx_seq_one_letter_code
_entity_poly.pdbx_strand_id
1 'polypeptide(L)'
;MPLRLFDDIERADPSPMLRCEPYFDFINRTSRGGAEMIREAAEFWFSHYPPENQAALRSRFRSSIDREHHSAAFELILHEALLRLGCTLELEPDLANGSTKRPDFLATAPNGSRFYLEATVVTAKTPDEQAAQERINRVYDAIDRLDSPNFFLGVDVDGSPKSSVPSKDMRSYLLKRLAELDPDAVVAAYERAGEAALPRWEFGHDGWVVKFHPIPKSAEARGKSGVRPLGLVANWVRWVQTAAHMRDSLVDKAGRYGELDLPYLVAINVLDHIDGYDIKEALFGAECVTVKVSPDGVEATPNRTPDGVWTSRVGPRYRRLGAVLVTGELHISSCGSGSVTLWHNPWAERPYGSVLTQFPQYVAVDSRMERLEGRTLADILGAEVRMAVVADNCSRWTPVSSATLSNPESTWATLCATRGSGGRHGRAVPPRGLVRPGSLSRGRPWRRRPVEYAPPLRTLRWSRPQRRGHGGRARSEIPDSARSPTCPPRSPTG
;
A
#
# COMPACT_ATOMS: atom_id res chain seq x y z
N MET A 1 11.66 33.59 11.77
CA MET A 1 12.24 32.66 10.78
C MET A 1 11.11 31.91 10.12
N PRO A 2 11.20 31.58 8.82
CA PRO A 2 10.20 30.74 8.18
C PRO A 2 10.11 29.39 8.90
N LEU A 3 8.89 28.83 8.95
CA LEU A 3 8.64 27.52 9.54
C LEU A 3 9.30 26.46 8.65
N ARG A 4 9.97 25.47 9.25
CA ARG A 4 10.67 24.38 8.53
C ARG A 4 10.01 23.03 8.79
N LEU A 5 9.91 22.17 7.77
CA LEU A 5 9.42 20.79 7.94
C LEU A 5 10.37 19.94 8.78
N PHE A 6 11.67 20.01 8.51
CA PHE A 6 12.71 19.19 9.13
C PHE A 6 13.49 19.97 10.18
N ASP A 7 14.13 19.23 11.08
CA ASP A 7 14.95 19.84 12.12
C ASP A 7 16.28 20.33 11.54
N ASP A 8 16.75 21.46 12.05
CA ASP A 8 18.09 21.97 11.76
C ASP A 8 19.08 21.30 12.71
N ILE A 9 19.53 20.10 12.32
CA ILE A 9 20.41 19.24 13.11
C ILE A 9 21.55 18.71 12.24
N GLU A 10 22.70 18.49 12.88
CA GLU A 10 23.79 17.71 12.29
C GLU A 10 23.35 16.24 12.16
N ARG A 11 23.46 15.68 10.95
CA ARG A 11 23.05 14.30 10.65
C ARG A 11 24.27 13.46 10.32
N ALA A 12 24.67 12.62 11.27
CA ALA A 12 25.80 11.70 11.11
C ALA A 12 25.38 10.22 11.06
N ASP A 13 24.10 9.89 11.18
CA ASP A 13 23.60 8.51 11.30
C ASP A 13 23.15 7.90 9.96
N PRO A 14 23.95 7.01 9.32
CA PRO A 14 23.59 6.35 8.06
C PRO A 14 22.79 5.05 8.28
N SER A 15 22.45 4.71 9.53
CA SER A 15 21.80 3.46 9.87
C SER A 15 20.46 3.33 9.13
N PRO A 16 20.09 2.13 8.66
CA PRO A 16 18.81 1.94 7.99
C PRO A 16 17.65 2.25 8.94
N MET A 17 16.47 2.48 8.38
CA MET A 17 15.24 2.63 9.15
C MET A 17 15.01 1.40 10.03
N LEU A 18 14.51 1.59 11.25
CA LEU A 18 14.00 0.49 12.08
C LEU A 18 12.57 0.15 11.62
N ARG A 19 12.09 -1.07 11.86
CA ARG A 19 10.75 -1.47 11.37
C ARG A 19 9.62 -0.78 12.13
N CYS A 20 9.86 -0.33 13.35
CA CYS A 20 8.91 0.45 14.16
C CYS A 20 9.29 1.93 14.27
N GLU A 21 10.29 2.39 13.52
CA GLU A 21 10.62 3.81 13.49
C GLU A 21 9.61 4.55 12.61
N PRO A 22 8.99 5.63 13.11
CA PRO A 22 8.14 6.47 12.29
C PRO A 22 8.87 6.98 11.06
N TYR A 23 8.20 6.99 9.92
CA TYR A 23 8.83 7.32 8.64
C TYR A 23 9.43 8.74 8.64
N PHE A 24 8.73 9.71 9.24
CA PHE A 24 9.25 11.07 9.40
C PHE A 24 10.55 11.09 10.20
N ASP A 25 10.61 10.40 11.34
CA ASP A 25 11.78 10.39 12.22
C ASP A 25 13.02 9.86 11.48
N PHE A 26 12.84 8.80 10.68
CA PHE A 26 13.90 8.25 9.85
C PHE A 26 14.43 9.27 8.84
N ILE A 27 13.56 9.88 8.03
CA ILE A 27 13.96 10.88 7.04
C ILE A 27 14.55 12.10 7.72
N ASN A 28 14.05 12.48 8.91
CA ASN A 28 14.55 13.60 9.67
C ASN A 28 15.95 13.33 10.26
N ARG A 29 16.31 12.10 10.65
CA ARG A 29 17.63 11.81 11.24
C ARG A 29 18.70 11.34 10.25
N THR A 30 18.31 10.67 9.17
CA THR A 30 19.28 9.86 8.40
C THR A 30 20.24 10.73 7.57
N SER A 31 21.52 10.33 7.58
CA SER A 31 22.58 10.88 6.73
C SER A 31 22.80 10.10 5.43
N ARG A 32 21.94 9.12 5.12
CA ARG A 32 22.03 8.33 3.89
C ARG A 32 21.96 9.23 2.64
N GLY A 33 22.78 8.89 1.64
CA GLY A 33 22.83 9.62 0.38
C GLY A 33 21.45 9.72 -0.27
N GLY A 34 21.06 10.92 -0.74
CA GLY A 34 19.74 11.22 -1.28
C GLY A 34 18.72 11.75 -0.26
N ALA A 35 18.90 11.49 1.04
CA ALA A 35 17.96 11.98 2.07
C ALA A 35 17.97 13.52 2.19
N GLU A 36 19.14 14.15 1.98
CA GLU A 36 19.26 15.60 1.93
C GLU A 36 18.43 16.20 0.80
N MET A 37 18.55 15.65 -0.41
CA MET A 37 17.78 16.11 -1.57
C MET A 37 16.27 15.96 -1.36
N ILE A 38 15.83 14.87 -0.71
CA ILE A 38 14.42 14.65 -0.36
C ILE A 38 13.94 15.74 0.61
N ARG A 39 14.74 16.05 1.64
CA ARG A 39 14.39 17.10 2.61
C ARG A 39 14.37 18.48 1.96
N GLU A 40 15.36 18.80 1.13
CA GLU A 40 15.43 20.06 0.40
C GLU A 40 14.23 20.25 -0.54
N ALA A 41 13.86 19.21 -1.30
CA ALA A 41 12.69 19.24 -2.17
C ALA A 41 11.41 19.47 -1.36
N ALA A 42 11.23 18.74 -0.26
CA ALA A 42 10.07 18.89 0.60
C ALA A 42 10.00 20.28 1.28
N GLU A 43 11.12 20.82 1.76
CA GLU A 43 11.18 22.20 2.29
C GLU A 43 10.87 23.24 1.22
N PHE A 44 11.37 23.04 -0.01
CA PHE A 44 11.07 23.90 -1.14
C PHE A 44 9.57 23.92 -1.45
N TRP A 45 8.94 22.74 -1.56
CA TRP A 45 7.48 22.64 -1.77
C TRP A 45 6.70 23.25 -0.61
N PHE A 46 7.16 23.04 0.62
CA PHE A 46 6.53 23.61 1.81
C PHE A 46 6.63 25.13 1.86
N SER A 47 7.70 25.71 1.30
CA SER A 47 7.85 27.16 1.19
C SER A 47 6.80 27.81 0.29
N HIS A 48 6.22 27.05 -0.66
CA HIS A 48 5.09 27.48 -1.49
C HIS A 48 3.73 27.28 -0.84
N TYR A 49 3.64 26.53 0.27
CA TYR A 49 2.38 26.28 0.97
C TYR A 49 1.88 27.56 1.66
N PRO A 50 0.57 27.85 1.68
CA PRO A 50 0.04 29.06 2.29
C PRO A 50 0.46 29.23 3.76
N PRO A 51 1.02 30.39 4.16
CA PRO A 51 1.54 30.61 5.52
C PRO A 51 0.55 30.29 6.65
N GLU A 52 -0.73 30.58 6.44
CA GLU A 52 -1.82 30.31 7.39
C GLU A 52 -2.10 28.82 7.60
N ASN A 53 -1.77 27.96 6.62
CA ASN A 53 -1.96 26.51 6.69
C ASN A 53 -0.66 25.74 7.01
N GLN A 54 0.51 26.38 6.91
CA GLN A 54 1.82 25.74 7.13
C GLN A 54 1.94 25.04 8.50
N ALA A 55 1.45 25.66 9.58
CA ALA A 55 1.54 25.08 10.92
C ALA A 55 0.77 23.75 11.05
N ALA A 56 -0.44 23.70 10.50
CA ALA A 56 -1.30 22.51 10.54
C ALA A 56 -0.72 21.38 9.67
N LEU A 57 -0.26 21.70 8.45
CA LEU A 57 0.41 20.73 7.58
C LEU A 57 1.68 20.17 8.24
N ARG A 58 2.55 21.05 8.77
CA ARG A 58 3.78 20.65 9.45
C ARG A 58 3.51 19.72 10.63
N SER A 59 2.49 20.01 11.43
CA SER A 59 2.14 19.15 12.58
C SER A 59 1.84 17.72 12.13
N ARG A 60 1.00 17.55 11.09
CA ARG A 60 0.66 16.22 10.55
C ARG A 60 1.85 15.57 9.83
N PHE A 61 2.62 16.35 9.08
CA PHE A 61 3.81 15.86 8.38
C PHE A 61 4.87 15.32 9.34
N ARG A 62 4.98 15.88 10.55
CA ARG A 62 5.92 15.44 11.58
C ARG A 62 5.34 14.41 12.56
N SER A 63 4.15 13.88 12.27
CA SER A 63 3.49 12.92 13.15
C SER A 63 4.28 11.62 13.23
N SER A 64 4.34 11.04 14.42
CA SER A 64 4.85 9.68 14.63
C SER A 64 3.85 8.61 14.18
N ILE A 65 2.63 9.00 13.80
CA ILE A 65 1.63 8.13 13.17
C ILE A 65 1.84 8.20 11.66
N ASP A 66 2.38 7.13 11.07
CA ASP A 66 2.74 7.09 9.64
C ASP A 66 1.58 7.46 8.71
N ARG A 67 0.34 7.09 9.07
CA ARG A 67 -0.85 7.47 8.28
C ARG A 67 -1.02 8.99 8.19
N GLU A 68 -0.78 9.72 9.27
CA GLU A 68 -0.88 11.19 9.28
C GLU A 68 0.28 11.82 8.50
N HIS A 69 1.50 11.30 8.68
CA HIS A 69 2.67 11.71 7.90
C HIS A 69 2.43 11.53 6.40
N HIS A 70 2.02 10.33 5.96
CA HIS A 70 1.77 10.05 4.56
C HIS A 70 0.60 10.85 3.99
N SER A 71 -0.44 11.11 4.78
CA SER A 71 -1.55 11.97 4.36
C SER A 71 -1.08 13.40 4.10
N ALA A 72 -0.29 13.99 5.01
CA ALA A 72 0.24 15.34 4.85
C ALA A 72 1.29 15.43 3.73
N ALA A 73 2.15 14.41 3.60
CA ALA A 73 3.10 14.34 2.51
C ALA A 73 2.41 14.24 1.14
N PHE A 74 1.33 13.47 1.05
CA PHE A 74 0.54 13.36 -0.18
C PHE A 74 -0.15 14.67 -0.55
N GLU A 75 -0.75 15.35 0.44
CA GLU A 75 -1.32 16.70 0.28
C GLU A 75 -0.28 17.69 -0.25
N LEU A 76 0.92 17.71 0.33
CA LEU A 76 2.02 18.58 -0.12
C LEU A 76 2.48 18.27 -1.56
N ILE A 77 2.60 16.98 -1.92
CA ILE A 77 2.99 16.56 -3.27
C ILE A 77 1.92 16.99 -4.30
N LEU A 78 0.64 16.80 -3.98
CA LEU A 78 -0.46 17.23 -4.85
C LEU A 78 -0.51 18.74 -5.01
N HIS A 79 -0.31 19.48 -3.93
CA HIS A 79 -0.22 20.94 -3.94
C HIS A 79 0.87 21.42 -4.91
N GLU A 80 2.11 20.93 -4.75
CA GLU A 80 3.20 21.30 -5.65
C GLU A 80 2.93 20.87 -7.10
N ALA A 81 2.42 19.64 -7.31
CA ALA A 81 2.12 19.17 -8.66
C ALA A 81 1.09 20.07 -9.36
N LEU A 82 0.05 20.51 -8.66
CA LEU A 82 -0.96 21.42 -9.20
C LEU A 82 -0.37 22.81 -9.51
N LEU A 83 0.49 23.35 -8.64
CA LEU A 83 1.20 24.62 -8.90
C LEU A 83 2.10 24.50 -10.15
N ARG A 84 2.83 23.40 -10.31
CA ARG A 84 3.68 23.12 -11.48
C ARG A 84 2.88 22.92 -12.77
N LEU A 85 1.62 22.49 -12.64
CA LEU A 85 0.65 22.46 -13.75
C LEU A 85 0.03 23.83 -14.04
N GLY A 86 0.45 24.89 -13.33
CA GLY A 86 0.02 26.27 -13.52
C GLY A 86 -1.29 26.62 -12.81
N CYS A 87 -1.76 25.80 -11.88
CA CYS A 87 -2.96 26.11 -11.13
C CYS A 87 -2.71 27.15 -10.03
N THR A 88 -3.75 27.91 -9.71
CA THR A 88 -3.88 28.56 -8.40
C THR A 88 -4.77 27.71 -7.50
N LEU A 89 -4.49 27.71 -6.19
CA LEU A 89 -5.14 26.85 -5.22
C LEU A 89 -5.78 27.67 -4.09
N GLU A 90 -6.99 27.27 -3.72
CA GLU A 90 -7.65 27.64 -2.47
C GLU A 90 -7.73 26.37 -1.61
N LEU A 91 -7.20 26.43 -0.38
CA LEU A 91 -7.18 25.30 0.55
C LEU A 91 -8.45 25.33 1.39
N GLU A 92 -9.02 24.14 1.66
CA GLU A 92 -10.23 23.99 2.47
C GLU A 92 -11.34 25.01 2.09
N PRO A 93 -11.74 25.11 0.80
CA PRO A 93 -12.68 26.11 0.33
C PRO A 93 -14.06 25.96 0.97
N ASP A 94 -14.75 27.08 1.12
CA ASP A 94 -16.17 27.08 1.46
C ASP A 94 -17.01 26.57 0.29
N LEU A 95 -17.99 25.71 0.59
CA LEU A 95 -18.90 25.16 -0.41
C LEU A 95 -20.17 26.02 -0.52
N ALA A 96 -20.57 26.33 -1.75
CA ALA A 96 -21.77 27.12 -2.04
C ALA A 96 -23.07 26.50 -1.49
N ASN A 97 -23.07 25.19 -1.24
CA ASN A 97 -24.20 24.46 -0.66
C ASN A 97 -24.31 24.58 0.88
N GLY A 98 -23.42 25.34 1.54
CA GLY A 98 -23.43 25.55 2.98
C GLY A 98 -22.93 24.36 3.82
N SER A 99 -22.34 23.34 3.19
CA SER A 99 -21.69 22.24 3.89
C SER A 99 -20.53 22.74 4.76
N THR A 100 -20.46 22.27 6.01
CA THR A 100 -19.31 22.53 6.90
C THR A 100 -18.09 21.68 6.56
N LYS A 101 -18.26 20.62 5.75
CA LYS A 101 -17.15 19.84 5.23
C LYS A 101 -16.56 20.53 4.02
N ARG A 102 -15.24 20.52 3.93
CA ARG A 102 -14.45 21.21 2.90
C ARG A 102 -13.56 20.18 2.19
N PRO A 103 -13.54 20.14 0.84
CA PRO A 103 -12.50 19.43 0.09
C PRO A 103 -11.12 19.98 0.44
N ASP A 104 -10.05 19.23 0.19
CA ASP A 104 -8.70 19.74 0.50
C ASP A 104 -8.30 20.93 -0.39
N PHE A 105 -8.66 20.87 -1.69
CA PHE A 105 -8.33 21.93 -2.65
C PHE A 105 -9.51 22.31 -3.55
N LEU A 106 -9.57 23.60 -3.88
CA LEU A 106 -10.20 24.12 -5.07
C LEU A 106 -9.12 24.67 -6.00
N ALA A 107 -8.93 24.00 -7.13
CA ALA A 107 -7.93 24.37 -8.12
C ALA A 107 -8.55 25.18 -9.25
N THR A 108 -7.86 26.23 -9.68
CA THR A 108 -8.17 27.00 -10.88
C THR A 108 -7.04 26.83 -11.88
N ALA A 109 -7.34 26.21 -13.02
CA ALA A 109 -6.39 25.96 -14.09
C ALA A 109 -6.06 27.24 -14.89
N PRO A 110 -4.96 27.26 -15.67
CA PRO A 110 -4.59 28.40 -16.51
C PRO A 110 -5.68 28.84 -17.51
N ASN A 111 -6.53 27.91 -17.94
CA ASN A 111 -7.65 28.19 -18.85
C ASN A 111 -8.92 28.67 -18.12
N GLY A 112 -8.86 28.90 -16.81
CA GLY A 112 -9.98 29.33 -15.97
C GLY A 112 -10.92 28.21 -15.50
N SER A 113 -10.73 26.96 -15.94
CA SER A 113 -11.53 25.84 -15.43
C SER A 113 -11.22 25.56 -13.97
N ARG A 114 -12.26 25.26 -13.17
CA ARG A 114 -12.15 25.01 -11.72
C ARG A 114 -12.61 23.61 -11.37
N PHE A 115 -11.99 23.00 -10.36
CA PHE A 115 -12.37 21.68 -9.86
C PHE A 115 -12.00 21.52 -8.38
N TYR A 116 -12.75 20.68 -7.68
CA TYR A 116 -12.47 20.26 -6.31
C TYR A 116 -11.61 18.99 -6.30
N LEU A 117 -10.61 18.94 -5.43
CA LEU A 117 -9.76 17.77 -5.21
C LEU A 117 -9.71 17.42 -3.72
N GLU A 118 -10.01 16.17 -3.41
CA GLU A 118 -9.81 15.56 -2.09
C GLU A 118 -8.62 14.60 -2.15
N ALA A 119 -7.70 14.68 -1.20
CA ALA A 119 -6.61 13.74 -1.00
C ALA A 119 -6.97 12.68 0.05
N THR A 120 -6.54 11.44 -0.18
CA THR A 120 -6.67 10.38 0.82
C THR A 120 -5.58 9.33 0.68
N VAL A 121 -5.22 8.70 1.81
CA VAL A 121 -4.27 7.58 1.85
C VAL A 121 -4.99 6.32 2.32
N VAL A 122 -4.66 5.20 1.69
CA VAL A 122 -5.21 3.89 2.03
C VAL A 122 -4.08 2.88 2.19
N THR A 123 -4.24 2.01 3.18
CA THR A 123 -3.45 0.81 3.39
C THR A 123 -4.37 -0.39 3.21
N ALA A 124 -3.84 -1.49 2.73
CA ALA A 124 -4.58 -2.73 2.52
C ALA A 124 -4.64 -3.61 3.78
N LYS A 125 -4.39 -3.01 4.95
CA LYS A 125 -4.39 -3.65 6.26
C LYS A 125 -5.50 -3.06 7.12
N THR A 126 -6.25 -3.92 7.80
CA THR A 126 -7.18 -3.48 8.85
C THR A 126 -6.41 -2.96 10.08
N PRO A 127 -7.05 -2.18 10.97
CA PRO A 127 -6.39 -1.72 12.20
C PRO A 127 -5.81 -2.86 13.04
N ASP A 128 -6.53 -3.99 13.16
CA ASP A 128 -6.07 -5.15 13.91
C ASP A 128 -4.82 -5.80 13.28
N GLU A 129 -4.79 -5.83 11.95
CA GLU A 129 -3.65 -6.37 11.19
C GLU A 129 -2.45 -5.45 11.23
N GLN A 130 -2.67 -4.13 11.20
CA GLN A 130 -1.62 -3.16 11.40
C GLN A 130 -1.02 -3.32 12.80
N ALA A 131 -1.85 -3.43 13.83
CA ALA A 131 -1.39 -3.66 15.20
C ALA A 131 -0.66 -5.01 15.34
N ALA A 132 -1.13 -6.07 14.67
CA ALA A 132 -0.42 -7.36 14.63
C ALA A 132 0.93 -7.26 13.94
N GLN A 133 1.01 -6.56 12.82
CA GLN A 133 2.25 -6.34 12.09
C GLN A 133 3.23 -5.49 12.90
N GLU A 134 2.77 -4.46 13.62
CA GLU A 134 3.61 -3.68 14.53
C GLU A 134 4.22 -4.55 15.63
N ARG A 135 3.45 -5.48 16.20
CA ARG A 135 3.96 -6.43 17.20
C ARG A 135 5.02 -7.38 16.61
N ILE A 136 4.82 -7.84 15.37
CA ILE A 136 5.82 -8.64 14.65
C ILE A 136 7.07 -7.79 14.34
N ASN A 137 6.91 -6.53 13.92
CA ASN A 137 8.00 -5.61 13.66
C ASN A 137 8.84 -5.35 14.91
N ARG A 138 8.22 -5.28 16.10
CA ARG A 138 8.94 -5.17 17.39
C ARG A 138 9.80 -6.39 17.70
N VAL A 139 9.38 -7.58 17.27
CA VAL A 139 10.19 -8.80 17.36
C VAL A 139 11.40 -8.70 16.45
N TYR A 140 11.19 -8.31 15.19
CA TYR A 140 12.27 -8.11 14.23
C TYR A 140 13.26 -7.03 14.69
N ASP A 141 12.80 -5.90 15.19
CA ASP A 141 13.67 -4.84 15.73
C ASP A 141 14.46 -5.29 16.97
N ALA A 142 13.88 -6.17 17.80
CA ALA A 142 14.59 -6.74 18.94
C ALA A 142 15.70 -7.69 18.48
N ILE A 143 15.49 -8.44 17.41
CA ILE A 143 16.50 -9.33 16.81
C ILE A 143 17.62 -8.52 16.16
N ASP A 144 17.27 -7.43 15.47
CA ASP A 144 18.25 -6.52 14.85
C ASP A 144 19.22 -5.89 15.86
N ARG A 145 18.86 -5.87 17.16
CA ARG A 145 19.68 -5.36 18.27
C ARG A 145 20.53 -6.43 18.95
N LEU A 146 20.51 -7.68 18.48
CA LEU A 146 21.34 -8.73 19.06
C LEU A 146 22.82 -8.54 18.68
N ASP A 147 23.71 -8.78 19.64
CA ASP A 147 25.13 -8.95 19.32
C ASP A 147 25.35 -10.39 18.85
N SER A 148 25.24 -10.60 17.53
CA SER A 148 25.43 -11.90 16.89
C SER A 148 26.54 -11.80 15.83
N PRO A 149 27.82 -11.87 16.24
CA PRO A 149 28.94 -11.71 15.32
C PRO A 149 29.08 -12.88 14.35
N ASN A 150 28.57 -14.07 14.70
CA ASN A 150 28.82 -15.31 13.97
C ASN A 150 27.63 -15.80 13.12
N PHE A 151 26.41 -15.37 13.45
CA PHE A 151 25.20 -15.90 12.85
C PHE A 151 24.24 -14.77 12.45
N PHE A 152 23.56 -14.96 11.33
CA PHE A 152 22.25 -14.36 11.10
C PHE A 152 21.17 -15.22 11.77
N LEU A 153 19.99 -14.65 11.96
CA LEU A 153 18.79 -15.36 12.40
C LEU A 153 17.76 -15.34 11.28
N GLY A 154 17.33 -16.53 10.89
CA GLY A 154 16.09 -16.74 10.16
C GLY A 154 14.91 -16.78 11.13
N VAL A 155 13.79 -16.21 10.71
CA VAL A 155 12.57 -16.14 11.51
C VAL A 155 11.40 -16.64 10.68
N ASP A 156 10.72 -17.66 11.20
CA ASP A 156 9.45 -18.16 10.67
C ASP A 156 8.35 -17.83 11.68
N VAL A 157 7.41 -16.99 11.24
CA VAL A 157 6.28 -16.57 12.04
C VAL A 157 5.03 -17.33 11.59
N ASP A 158 4.39 -18.06 12.51
CA ASP A 158 3.10 -18.68 12.27
C ASP A 158 2.00 -17.99 13.09
N GLY A 159 0.91 -17.59 12.43
CA GLY A 159 -0.15 -16.80 13.03
C GLY A 159 0.23 -15.35 13.34
N SER A 160 -0.52 -14.70 14.24
CA SER A 160 -0.33 -13.30 14.60
C SER A 160 -0.37 -13.11 16.12
N PRO A 161 0.58 -12.36 16.71
CA PRO A 161 0.59 -12.11 18.14
C PRO A 161 -0.63 -11.28 18.52
N LYS A 162 -1.31 -11.63 19.62
CA LYS A 162 -2.44 -10.86 20.17
C LYS A 162 -2.00 -9.77 21.16
N SER A 163 -0.78 -9.86 21.65
CA SER A 163 -0.21 -9.03 22.71
C SER A 163 1.29 -8.76 22.44
N SER A 164 1.84 -7.75 23.11
CA SER A 164 3.24 -7.37 22.95
C SER A 164 4.19 -8.47 23.42
N VAL A 165 5.04 -8.94 22.51
CA VAL A 165 6.02 -10.00 22.77
C VAL A 165 7.08 -9.49 23.73
N PRO A 166 7.49 -10.28 24.75
CA PRO A 166 8.52 -9.88 25.70
C PRO A 166 9.92 -9.89 25.04
N SER A 167 10.23 -8.83 24.29
CA SER A 167 11.46 -8.71 23.50
C SER A 167 12.75 -8.85 24.30
N LYS A 168 12.75 -8.54 25.61
CA LYS A 168 13.91 -8.74 26.47
C LYS A 168 14.18 -10.24 26.69
N ASP A 169 13.15 -10.98 27.06
CA ASP A 169 13.25 -12.40 27.38
C ASP A 169 13.59 -13.21 26.13
N MET A 170 12.96 -12.86 25.00
CA MET A 170 13.28 -13.44 23.69
C MET A 170 14.75 -13.21 23.32
N ARG A 171 15.29 -11.98 23.49
CA ARG A 171 16.70 -11.71 23.20
C ARG A 171 17.63 -12.51 24.11
N SER A 172 17.36 -12.55 25.41
CA SER A 172 18.16 -13.34 26.36
C SER A 172 18.14 -14.83 26.02
N TYR A 173 16.98 -15.36 25.63
CA TYR A 173 16.84 -16.73 25.15
C TYR A 173 17.69 -16.99 23.91
N LEU A 174 17.60 -16.12 22.88
CA LEU A 174 18.35 -16.27 21.64
C LEU A 174 19.86 -16.15 21.84
N LEU A 175 20.33 -15.19 22.66
CA LEU A 175 21.76 -15.04 22.96
C LEU A 175 22.34 -16.28 23.65
N LYS A 176 21.60 -16.85 24.60
CA LYS A 176 22.01 -18.10 25.26
C LYS A 176 22.15 -19.24 24.26
N ARG A 177 21.16 -19.41 23.37
CA ARG A 177 21.18 -20.44 22.33
C ARG A 177 22.31 -20.24 21.32
N LEU A 178 22.55 -19.01 20.89
CA LEU A 178 23.63 -18.68 19.94
C LEU A 178 25.02 -18.93 20.55
N ALA A 179 25.20 -18.66 21.85
CA ALA A 179 26.46 -18.90 22.56
C ALA A 179 26.80 -20.39 22.72
N GLU A 180 25.81 -21.28 22.65
CA GLU A 180 25.99 -22.74 22.73
C GLU A 180 26.46 -23.36 21.40
N LEU A 181 26.50 -22.58 20.30
CA LEU A 181 26.83 -23.09 18.97
C LEU A 181 28.30 -22.87 18.60
N ASP A 182 28.89 -23.87 17.96
CA ASP A 182 30.13 -23.74 17.21
C ASP A 182 29.82 -23.26 15.77
N PRO A 183 30.25 -22.05 15.37
CA PRO A 183 30.00 -21.51 14.03
C PRO A 183 30.50 -22.38 12.89
N ASP A 184 31.63 -23.07 13.06
CA ASP A 184 32.24 -23.86 11.99
C ASP A 184 31.52 -25.21 11.82
N ALA A 185 31.07 -25.80 12.92
CA ALA A 185 30.20 -26.98 12.88
C ALA A 185 28.87 -26.68 12.18
N VAL A 186 28.28 -25.50 12.42
CA VAL A 186 27.02 -25.07 11.79
C VAL A 186 27.21 -24.79 10.29
N VAL A 187 28.33 -24.15 9.88
CA VAL A 187 28.68 -24.00 8.45
C VAL A 187 28.76 -25.36 7.77
N ALA A 188 29.51 -26.30 8.35
CA ALA A 188 29.68 -27.63 7.79
C ALA A 188 28.36 -28.43 7.69
N ALA A 189 27.43 -28.23 8.63
CA ALA A 189 26.10 -28.82 8.58
C ALA A 189 25.24 -28.19 7.46
N TYR A 190 25.29 -26.86 7.33
CA TYR A 190 24.56 -26.11 6.31
C TYR A 190 25.05 -26.44 4.90
N GLU A 191 26.36 -26.50 4.66
CA GLU A 191 26.92 -26.84 3.34
C GLU A 191 26.56 -28.27 2.90
N ARG A 192 26.40 -29.19 3.86
CA ARG A 192 26.11 -30.60 3.58
C ARG A 192 24.65 -30.84 3.20
N ALA A 193 23.72 -30.18 3.89
CA ALA A 193 22.30 -30.53 3.85
C ALA A 193 21.35 -29.33 3.81
N GLY A 194 21.88 -28.13 3.62
CA GLY A 194 21.12 -26.89 3.50
C GLY A 194 20.42 -26.46 4.80
N GLU A 195 19.41 -25.60 4.66
CA GLU A 195 18.67 -24.99 5.76
C GLU A 195 18.00 -26.02 6.69
N ALA A 196 17.58 -27.18 6.16
CA ALA A 196 16.92 -28.23 6.93
C ALA A 196 17.81 -28.84 8.04
N ALA A 197 19.13 -28.70 7.93
CA ALA A 197 20.09 -29.20 8.93
C ALA A 197 20.38 -28.19 10.06
N LEU A 198 19.85 -26.97 9.98
CA LEU A 198 20.06 -25.94 11.00
C LEU A 198 19.22 -26.22 12.25
N PRO A 199 19.74 -25.92 13.46
CA PRO A 199 18.96 -25.96 14.69
C PRO A 199 17.70 -25.10 14.58
N ARG A 200 16.58 -25.60 15.13
CA ARG A 200 15.34 -24.83 15.23
C ARG A 200 15.00 -24.57 16.69
N TRP A 201 14.63 -23.33 16.99
CA TRP A 201 14.22 -22.91 18.31
C TRP A 201 12.84 -22.28 18.24
N GLU A 202 11.99 -22.63 19.19
CA GLU A 202 10.67 -22.04 19.32
C GLU A 202 10.63 -21.09 20.51
N PHE A 203 9.91 -19.98 20.33
CA PHE A 203 9.55 -19.05 21.39
C PHE A 203 8.04 -18.83 21.36
N GLY A 204 7.37 -19.26 22.43
CA GLY A 204 5.92 -19.12 22.57
C GLY A 204 5.53 -17.89 23.41
N HIS A 205 4.51 -17.17 22.98
CA HIS A 205 3.88 -16.10 23.75
C HIS A 205 2.39 -15.98 23.39
N ASP A 206 1.49 -16.09 24.37
CA ASP A 206 0.03 -15.92 24.21
C ASP A 206 -0.58 -16.69 23.02
N GLY A 207 -0.18 -17.96 22.86
CA GLY A 207 -0.66 -18.86 21.81
C GLY A 207 -0.03 -18.60 20.43
N TRP A 208 0.88 -17.64 20.32
CA TRP A 208 1.71 -17.40 19.15
C TRP A 208 3.07 -18.07 19.32
N VAL A 209 3.58 -18.73 18.29
CA VAL A 209 4.89 -19.40 18.30
C VAL A 209 5.74 -18.84 17.17
N VAL A 210 6.92 -18.34 17.53
CA VAL A 210 7.94 -17.91 16.58
C VAL A 210 9.03 -18.96 16.51
N LYS A 211 9.40 -19.34 15.31
CA LYS A 211 10.52 -20.26 15.05
C LYS A 211 11.72 -19.46 14.60
N PHE A 212 12.87 -19.82 15.15
CA PHE A 212 14.16 -19.24 14.84
C PHE A 212 15.11 -20.32 14.38
N HIS A 213 15.99 -19.96 13.44
CA HIS A 213 17.10 -20.81 13.06
C HIS A 213 18.35 -19.97 12.78
N PRO A 214 19.55 -20.41 13.21
CA PRO A 214 20.78 -19.67 13.01
C PRO A 214 21.34 -19.95 11.62
N ILE A 215 21.49 -18.91 10.79
CA ILE A 215 22.14 -19.00 9.49
C ILE A 215 23.60 -18.55 9.67
N PRO A 216 24.61 -19.39 9.42
CA PRO A 216 25.98 -19.02 9.68
C PRO A 216 26.45 -17.88 8.76
N LYS A 217 27.17 -16.90 9.32
CA LYS A 217 27.87 -15.87 8.54
C LYS A 217 29.12 -16.49 7.91
N SER A 218 29.46 -16.08 6.69
CA SER A 218 30.74 -16.44 6.07
C SER A 218 31.90 -15.95 6.94
N ALA A 219 33.06 -16.60 6.87
CA ALA A 219 34.22 -16.25 7.68
C ALA A 219 34.60 -14.76 7.55
N GLU A 220 34.48 -14.19 6.36
CA GLU A 220 34.76 -12.79 6.06
C GLU A 220 33.70 -11.82 6.61
N ALA A 221 32.48 -12.29 6.90
CA ALA A 221 31.38 -11.49 7.42
C ALA A 221 31.28 -11.53 8.95
N ARG A 222 32.00 -12.43 9.61
CA ARG A 222 31.99 -12.57 11.07
C ARG A 222 32.63 -11.36 11.76
N GLY A 223 32.04 -10.94 12.87
CA GLY A 223 32.56 -9.84 13.69
C GLY A 223 32.54 -8.44 13.06
N LYS A 224 32.06 -8.30 11.81
CA LYS A 224 31.92 -6.98 11.16
C LYS A 224 30.84 -6.16 11.85
N SER A 225 31.19 -4.93 12.23
CA SER A 225 30.24 -3.94 12.74
C SER A 225 29.26 -3.50 11.65
N GLY A 226 28.02 -3.16 12.05
CA GLY A 226 26.98 -2.68 11.15
C GLY A 226 26.17 -3.77 10.42
N VAL A 227 26.47 -5.06 10.62
CA VAL A 227 25.70 -6.17 10.02
C VAL A 227 24.54 -6.57 10.95
N ARG A 228 23.30 -6.30 10.53
CA ARG A 228 22.10 -6.67 11.29
C ARG A 228 21.95 -8.19 11.41
N PRO A 229 21.63 -8.72 12.61
CA PRO A 229 21.42 -10.15 12.83
C PRO A 229 20.23 -10.77 12.07
N LEU A 230 19.15 -10.05 11.77
CA LEU A 230 18.01 -10.61 11.05
C LEU A 230 18.38 -10.85 9.57
N GLY A 231 18.50 -12.12 9.16
CA GLY A 231 18.99 -12.49 7.82
C GLY A 231 17.90 -12.94 6.86
N LEU A 232 16.93 -13.71 7.34
CA LEU A 232 15.83 -14.23 6.53
C LEU A 232 14.52 -14.10 7.30
N VAL A 233 13.47 -13.65 6.61
CA VAL A 233 12.12 -13.58 7.16
C VAL A 233 11.20 -14.31 6.18
N ALA A 234 10.69 -15.47 6.59
CA ALA A 234 9.64 -16.16 5.85
C ALA A 234 8.29 -15.65 6.34
N ASN A 235 7.61 -14.83 5.52
CA ASN A 235 6.25 -14.39 5.78
C ASN A 235 5.26 -15.27 5.03
N TRP A 236 4.08 -15.51 5.62
CA TRP A 236 2.94 -16.06 4.90
C TRP A 236 2.52 -15.12 3.76
N VAL A 237 2.25 -15.70 2.58
CA VAL A 237 1.57 -15.01 1.47
C VAL A 237 0.12 -14.81 1.90
N ARG A 238 -0.24 -13.58 2.21
CA ARG A 238 -1.62 -13.20 2.56
C ARG A 238 -2.30 -12.60 1.33
N TRP A 239 -3.57 -12.97 1.13
CA TRP A 239 -4.45 -12.29 0.18
C TRP A 239 -4.74 -10.88 0.68
N VAL A 240 -4.16 -9.90 0.00
CA VAL A 240 -4.31 -8.48 0.30
C VAL A 240 -5.62 -8.00 -0.34
N GLN A 241 -6.51 -7.35 0.42
CA GLN A 241 -7.80 -6.84 -0.09
C GLN A 241 -7.69 -5.38 -0.55
N THR A 242 -6.65 -5.04 -1.32
CA THR A 242 -6.34 -3.67 -1.74
C THR A 242 -7.53 -3.00 -2.43
N ALA A 243 -8.18 -3.71 -3.37
CA ALA A 243 -9.34 -3.20 -4.11
C ALA A 243 -10.53 -2.85 -3.20
N ALA A 244 -10.81 -3.65 -2.17
CA ALA A 244 -11.91 -3.40 -1.24
C ALA A 244 -11.64 -2.17 -0.36
N HIS A 245 -10.43 -2.04 0.18
CA HIS A 245 -10.05 -0.87 0.99
C HIS A 245 -10.04 0.41 0.17
N MET A 246 -9.52 0.36 -1.06
CA MET A 246 -9.58 1.47 -2.02
C MET A 246 -11.04 1.87 -2.30
N ARG A 247 -11.90 0.90 -2.62
CA ARG A 247 -13.32 1.15 -2.86
C ARG A 247 -13.99 1.82 -1.65
N ASP A 248 -13.82 1.28 -0.45
CA ASP A 248 -14.50 1.78 0.74
C ASP A 248 -14.06 3.21 1.08
N SER A 249 -12.77 3.52 0.92
CA SER A 249 -12.24 4.88 1.03
C SER A 249 -12.86 5.83 -0.01
N LEU A 250 -12.93 5.41 -1.28
CA LEU A 250 -13.55 6.21 -2.35
C LEU A 250 -15.05 6.39 -2.13
N VAL A 251 -15.76 5.40 -1.60
CA VAL A 251 -17.20 5.48 -1.28
C VAL A 251 -17.46 6.51 -0.19
N ASP A 252 -16.63 6.55 0.87
CA ASP A 252 -16.70 7.57 1.92
C ASP A 252 -16.52 8.98 1.36
N LYS A 253 -15.48 9.17 0.54
CA LYS A 253 -15.16 10.48 -0.06
C LYS A 253 -16.16 10.91 -1.12
N ALA A 254 -16.56 10.00 -2.01
CA ALA A 254 -17.59 10.25 -3.00
C ALA A 254 -18.89 10.72 -2.33
N GLY A 255 -19.24 10.16 -1.17
CA GLY A 255 -20.39 10.51 -0.31
C GLY A 255 -20.42 11.91 0.30
N ARG A 256 -19.27 12.57 0.39
CA ARG A 256 -18.97 13.44 1.54
C ARG A 256 -19.62 14.83 1.49
N TYR A 257 -19.69 15.44 0.30
CA TYR A 257 -19.92 16.88 0.14
C TYR A 257 -21.31 17.27 -0.38
N GLY A 258 -22.21 16.31 -0.60
CA GLY A 258 -23.52 16.58 -1.18
C GLY A 258 -23.44 17.01 -2.65
N GLU A 259 -24.27 17.99 -3.03
CA GLU A 259 -24.32 18.54 -4.39
C GLU A 259 -23.18 19.56 -4.61
N LEU A 260 -22.46 19.41 -5.72
CA LEU A 260 -21.34 20.27 -6.10
C LEU A 260 -21.57 20.90 -7.48
N ASP A 261 -21.14 22.14 -7.63
CA ASP A 261 -21.26 22.96 -8.85
C ASP A 261 -20.08 22.77 -9.82
N LEU A 262 -18.98 22.22 -9.34
CA LEU A 262 -17.75 21.96 -10.11
C LEU A 262 -17.44 20.46 -10.21
N PRO A 263 -16.62 20.02 -11.19
CA PRO A 263 -16.06 18.67 -11.19
C PRO A 263 -15.37 18.37 -9.86
N TYR A 264 -15.67 17.20 -9.30
CA TYR A 264 -15.08 16.72 -8.05
C TYR A 264 -14.24 15.48 -8.29
N LEU A 265 -13.02 15.47 -7.76
CA LEU A 265 -12.08 14.38 -7.88
C LEU A 265 -11.59 13.93 -6.51
N VAL A 266 -11.23 12.67 -6.42
CA VAL A 266 -10.48 12.12 -5.29
C VAL A 266 -9.11 11.67 -5.80
N ALA A 267 -8.05 12.23 -5.23
CA ALA A 267 -6.72 11.66 -5.30
C ALA A 267 -6.55 10.65 -4.16
N ILE A 268 -6.23 9.41 -4.51
CA ILE A 268 -6.03 8.32 -3.56
C ILE A 268 -4.64 7.73 -3.73
N ASN A 269 -3.87 7.76 -2.64
CA ASN A 269 -2.57 7.12 -2.57
C ASN A 269 -2.68 5.78 -1.83
N VAL A 270 -2.39 4.71 -2.54
CA VAL A 270 -2.39 3.35 -2.03
C VAL A 270 -0.95 3.02 -1.61
N LEU A 271 -0.72 2.87 -0.30
CA LEU A 271 0.62 2.67 0.26
C LEU A 271 1.15 1.23 0.10
N ASP A 272 0.28 0.32 -0.31
CA ASP A 272 0.63 -1.06 -0.68
C ASP A 272 0.64 -1.20 -2.21
N HIS A 273 1.19 -2.32 -2.70
CA HIS A 273 1.16 -2.62 -4.11
C HIS A 273 -0.27 -2.62 -4.66
N ILE A 274 -0.45 -1.95 -5.81
CA ILE A 274 -1.71 -1.91 -6.53
C ILE A 274 -1.46 -2.01 -8.03
N ASP A 275 -2.26 -2.82 -8.72
CA ASP A 275 -2.22 -2.93 -10.18
C ASP A 275 -3.50 -2.41 -10.86
N GLY A 276 -3.52 -2.48 -12.20
CA GLY A 276 -4.67 -2.03 -12.97
C GLY A 276 -5.92 -2.93 -12.81
N TYR A 277 -5.79 -4.16 -12.33
CA TYR A 277 -6.93 -5.04 -12.03
C TYR A 277 -7.58 -4.64 -10.71
N ASP A 278 -6.78 -4.40 -9.66
CA ASP A 278 -7.26 -3.91 -8.36
C ASP A 278 -8.04 -2.60 -8.51
N ILE A 279 -7.50 -1.66 -9.31
CA ILE A 279 -8.16 -0.38 -9.56
C ILE A 279 -9.49 -0.58 -10.30
N LYS A 280 -9.52 -1.44 -11.33
CA LYS A 280 -10.76 -1.74 -12.08
C LYS A 280 -11.79 -2.43 -11.20
N GLU A 281 -11.36 -3.35 -10.34
CA GLU A 281 -12.23 -4.01 -9.37
C GLU A 281 -12.82 -3.00 -8.38
N ALA A 282 -12.00 -2.12 -7.81
CA ALA A 282 -12.47 -1.07 -6.90
C ALA A 282 -13.49 -0.14 -7.58
N LEU A 283 -13.19 0.33 -8.81
CA LEU A 283 -13.99 1.33 -9.50
C LEU A 283 -15.27 0.77 -10.14
N PHE A 284 -15.18 -0.40 -10.78
CA PHE A 284 -16.25 -0.98 -11.61
C PHE A 284 -16.85 -2.27 -11.05
N GLY A 285 -16.23 -2.86 -10.03
CA GLY A 285 -16.66 -4.09 -9.35
C GLY A 285 -15.86 -5.30 -9.79
N ALA A 286 -15.92 -6.37 -8.97
CA ALA A 286 -15.09 -7.56 -9.15
C ALA A 286 -15.46 -8.31 -10.44
N GLU A 287 -14.45 -8.81 -11.14
CA GLU A 287 -14.65 -9.58 -12.37
C GLU A 287 -15.40 -10.88 -12.07
N CYS A 288 -16.42 -11.17 -12.88
CA CYS A 288 -17.23 -12.37 -12.71
C CYS A 288 -17.65 -12.94 -14.06
N VAL A 289 -18.23 -14.14 -14.03
CA VAL A 289 -18.82 -14.76 -15.22
C VAL A 289 -20.30 -14.92 -14.97
N THR A 290 -21.13 -14.34 -15.83
CA THR A 290 -22.57 -14.56 -15.82
C THR A 290 -22.87 -15.83 -16.59
N VAL A 291 -23.46 -16.82 -15.92
CA VAL A 291 -23.83 -18.09 -16.54
C VAL A 291 -25.34 -18.12 -16.76
N LYS A 292 -25.77 -18.12 -18.02
CA LYS A 292 -27.15 -18.39 -18.40
C LYS A 292 -27.29 -19.87 -18.73
N VAL A 293 -28.18 -20.55 -18.00
CA VAL A 293 -28.53 -21.95 -18.26
C VAL A 293 -29.88 -21.97 -18.96
N SER A 294 -29.93 -22.54 -20.16
CA SER A 294 -31.15 -22.76 -20.94
C SER A 294 -31.26 -24.25 -21.31
N PRO A 295 -32.43 -24.71 -21.80
CA PRO A 295 -32.58 -26.06 -22.33
C PRO A 295 -31.61 -26.38 -23.48
N ASP A 296 -31.14 -25.35 -24.20
CA ASP A 296 -30.26 -25.46 -25.37
C ASP A 296 -28.75 -25.42 -25.00
N GLY A 297 -28.42 -25.16 -23.74
CA GLY A 297 -27.03 -25.19 -23.26
C GLY A 297 -26.70 -24.21 -22.14
N VAL A 298 -25.40 -24.06 -21.88
CA VAL A 298 -24.84 -23.13 -20.90
C VAL A 298 -24.07 -22.05 -21.65
N GLU A 299 -24.52 -20.80 -21.53
CA GLU A 299 -23.83 -19.63 -22.07
C GLU A 299 -23.14 -18.89 -20.92
N ALA A 300 -21.82 -18.76 -20.99
CA ALA A 300 -21.01 -18.06 -20.01
C ALA A 300 -20.45 -16.77 -20.64
N THR A 301 -20.80 -15.60 -20.06
CA THR A 301 -20.32 -14.30 -20.52
C THR A 301 -19.49 -13.61 -19.44
N PRO A 302 -18.30 -13.08 -19.76
CA PRO A 302 -17.55 -12.22 -18.84
C PRO A 302 -18.39 -11.01 -18.44
N ASN A 303 -18.39 -10.68 -17.15
CA ASN A 303 -19.14 -9.56 -16.60
C ASN A 303 -18.41 -9.00 -15.35
N ARG A 304 -18.95 -7.97 -14.72
CA ARG A 304 -18.50 -7.50 -13.41
C ARG A 304 -19.66 -7.53 -12.42
N THR A 305 -19.33 -7.89 -11.18
CA THR A 305 -20.25 -7.71 -10.07
C THR A 305 -20.55 -6.22 -9.89
N PRO A 306 -21.79 -5.85 -9.56
CA PRO A 306 -22.18 -4.44 -9.47
C PRO A 306 -21.87 -3.88 -8.07
N ASP A 307 -20.60 -4.00 -7.65
CA ASP A 307 -20.11 -3.68 -6.30
C ASP A 307 -18.88 -2.76 -6.31
N GLY A 308 -18.62 -2.08 -7.43
CA GLY A 308 -17.59 -1.05 -7.53
C GLY A 308 -18.05 0.30 -6.98
N VAL A 309 -17.15 1.28 -6.98
CA VAL A 309 -17.49 2.67 -6.64
C VAL A 309 -18.57 3.19 -7.59
N TRP A 310 -18.39 3.09 -8.90
CA TRP A 310 -19.31 3.70 -9.88
C TRP A 310 -20.47 2.78 -10.27
N THR A 311 -20.47 1.53 -9.85
CA THR A 311 -21.48 0.53 -10.27
C THR A 311 -22.35 0.09 -9.10
N SER A 312 -23.60 -0.24 -9.40
CA SER A 312 -24.55 -0.80 -8.44
C SER A 312 -25.61 -1.63 -9.14
N ARG A 313 -26.37 -2.44 -8.39
CA ARG A 313 -27.44 -3.27 -8.97
C ARG A 313 -28.52 -2.48 -9.70
N VAL A 314 -28.65 -1.18 -9.38
CA VAL A 314 -29.65 -0.27 -10.00
C VAL A 314 -29.04 0.61 -11.10
N GLY A 315 -27.76 0.43 -11.43
CA GLY A 315 -27.03 1.21 -12.43
C GLY A 315 -25.90 2.05 -11.84
N PRO A 316 -25.39 3.05 -12.58
CA PRO A 316 -24.29 3.89 -12.15
C PRO A 316 -24.60 4.68 -10.87
N ARG A 317 -23.61 4.85 -9.98
CA ARG A 317 -23.71 5.66 -8.75
C ARG A 317 -22.50 6.57 -8.59
N TYR A 318 -22.58 7.51 -7.66
CA TYR A 318 -21.55 8.54 -7.41
C TYR A 318 -21.15 9.33 -8.66
N ARG A 319 -22.14 9.71 -9.47
CA ARG A 319 -21.96 10.45 -10.71
C ARG A 319 -21.36 11.86 -10.51
N ARG A 320 -21.42 12.41 -9.30
CA ARG A 320 -20.69 13.65 -8.95
C ARG A 320 -19.17 13.48 -8.89
N LEU A 321 -18.66 12.27 -8.65
CA LEU A 321 -17.23 11.97 -8.68
C LEU A 321 -16.80 11.87 -10.15
N GLY A 322 -16.19 12.92 -10.67
CA GLY A 322 -15.83 13.05 -12.08
C GLY A 322 -14.65 12.16 -12.47
N ALA A 323 -13.65 12.05 -11.60
CA ALA A 323 -12.49 11.18 -11.82
C ALA A 323 -11.80 10.82 -10.50
N VAL A 324 -10.97 9.79 -10.53
CA VAL A 324 -10.11 9.37 -9.41
C VAL A 324 -8.65 9.39 -9.87
N LEU A 325 -7.80 10.15 -9.19
CA LEU A 325 -6.36 10.13 -9.41
C LEU A 325 -5.74 9.09 -8.48
N VAL A 326 -5.26 7.98 -9.02
CA VAL A 326 -4.70 6.87 -8.22
C VAL A 326 -3.17 6.96 -8.25
N THR A 327 -2.57 6.92 -7.07
CA THR A 327 -1.12 6.75 -6.92
C THR A 327 -0.80 5.47 -6.14
N GLY A 328 0.27 4.78 -6.53
CA GLY A 328 0.74 3.58 -5.85
C GLY A 328 2.12 3.82 -5.22
N GLU A 329 2.23 3.50 -3.93
CA GLU A 329 3.45 3.56 -3.12
C GLU A 329 4.15 4.93 -3.17
N LEU A 330 3.35 6.01 -3.20
CA LEU A 330 3.87 7.37 -3.27
C LEU A 330 4.25 7.87 -1.87
N HIS A 331 5.54 8.06 -1.65
CA HIS A 331 6.14 8.64 -0.46
C HIS A 331 6.91 9.90 -0.85
N ILE A 332 7.27 10.73 0.14
CA ILE A 332 8.12 11.90 -0.13
C ILE A 332 9.46 11.52 -0.77
N SER A 333 9.99 10.32 -0.46
CA SER A 333 11.22 9.80 -1.05
C SER A 333 11.04 9.09 -2.40
N SER A 334 9.84 8.59 -2.71
CA SER A 334 9.54 7.85 -3.96
C SER A 334 8.76 8.70 -4.97
N CYS A 335 8.64 10.01 -4.73
CA CYS A 335 7.93 10.93 -5.61
C CYS A 335 8.43 10.96 -7.07
N GLY A 336 9.65 10.49 -7.32
CA GLY A 336 10.21 10.35 -8.66
C GLY A 336 9.93 9.03 -9.38
N SER A 337 9.47 8.00 -8.67
CA SER A 337 9.23 6.66 -9.20
C SER A 337 7.78 6.17 -9.01
N GLY A 338 6.99 6.88 -8.20
CA GLY A 338 5.60 6.55 -7.92
C GLY A 338 4.70 6.55 -9.16
N SER A 339 3.82 5.56 -9.25
CA SER A 339 2.82 5.49 -10.32
C SER A 339 1.72 6.52 -10.07
N VAL A 340 1.27 7.20 -11.14
CA VAL A 340 0.13 8.13 -11.10
C VAL A 340 -0.74 7.88 -12.32
N THR A 341 -2.03 7.60 -12.10
CA THR A 341 -2.99 7.39 -13.18
C THR A 341 -4.33 8.04 -12.87
N LEU A 342 -4.90 8.78 -13.82
CA LEU A 342 -6.22 9.41 -13.71
C LEU A 342 -7.30 8.52 -14.33
N TRP A 343 -8.29 8.10 -13.56
CA TRP A 343 -9.40 7.26 -14.01
C TRP A 343 -10.68 8.08 -14.10
N HIS A 344 -11.23 8.21 -15.31
CA HIS A 344 -12.44 8.99 -15.54
C HIS A 344 -13.70 8.17 -15.24
N ASN A 345 -14.66 8.79 -14.56
CA ASN A 345 -15.99 8.20 -14.37
C ASN A 345 -16.79 8.36 -15.67
N PRO A 346 -17.17 7.26 -16.36
CA PRO A 346 -17.91 7.34 -17.62
C PRO A 346 -19.31 7.93 -17.46
N TRP A 347 -19.84 7.93 -16.24
CA TRP A 347 -21.20 8.38 -15.93
C TRP A 347 -21.22 9.70 -15.16
N ALA A 348 -20.12 10.44 -15.14
CA ALA A 348 -20.00 11.70 -14.42
C ALA A 348 -21.09 12.70 -14.83
N GLU A 349 -21.72 13.35 -13.86
CA GLU A 349 -22.62 14.51 -14.08
C GLU A 349 -21.81 15.73 -14.52
N ARG A 350 -20.59 15.87 -13.99
CA ARG A 350 -19.61 16.89 -14.36
C ARG A 350 -18.29 16.20 -14.73
N PRO A 351 -18.14 15.74 -15.98
CA PRO A 351 -16.91 15.08 -16.44
C PRO A 351 -15.69 15.97 -16.24
N TYR A 352 -14.56 15.34 -15.90
CA TYR A 352 -13.30 16.06 -15.73
C TYR A 352 -12.53 16.15 -17.06
N GLY A 353 -11.91 17.29 -17.32
CA GLY A 353 -11.13 17.52 -18.55
C GLY A 353 -10.10 18.65 -18.42
N SER A 354 -9.55 18.85 -17.22
CA SER A 354 -8.61 19.94 -16.92
C SER A 354 -7.17 19.40 -16.72
N VAL A 355 -6.29 20.19 -16.10
CA VAL A 355 -4.82 20.00 -16.11
C VAL A 355 -4.31 18.60 -15.73
N LEU A 356 -5.02 17.83 -14.91
CA LEU A 356 -4.61 16.48 -14.50
C LEU A 356 -4.71 15.47 -15.65
N THR A 357 -5.36 15.80 -16.78
CA THR A 357 -5.30 14.97 -18.00
C THR A 357 -3.91 14.95 -18.63
N GLN A 358 -2.96 15.74 -18.12
CA GLN A 358 -1.55 15.63 -18.47
C GLN A 358 -0.89 14.37 -17.86
N PHE A 359 -1.47 13.77 -16.82
CA PHE A 359 -1.03 12.47 -16.32
C PHE A 359 -1.52 11.33 -17.25
N PRO A 360 -0.89 10.15 -17.20
CA PRO A 360 -1.47 8.95 -17.78
C PRO A 360 -2.90 8.75 -17.29
N GLN A 361 -3.82 8.42 -18.18
CA GLN A 361 -5.23 8.38 -17.85
C GLN A 361 -5.96 7.23 -18.52
N TYR A 362 -7.08 6.83 -17.92
CA TYR A 362 -8.02 5.86 -18.47
C TYR A 362 -9.35 6.54 -18.74
N VAL A 363 -9.76 6.53 -20.01
CA VAL A 363 -11.02 7.12 -20.49
C VAL A 363 -11.92 6.04 -21.08
N ALA A 364 -13.24 6.23 -21.02
CA ALA A 364 -14.17 5.28 -21.61
C ALA A 364 -14.35 5.54 -23.13
N VAL A 365 -14.09 4.53 -23.94
CA VAL A 365 -14.31 4.50 -25.40
C VAL A 365 -15.02 3.19 -25.73
N ASP A 366 -16.17 3.25 -26.41
CA ASP A 366 -16.94 2.07 -26.84
C ASP A 366 -17.15 1.01 -25.73
N SER A 367 -17.52 1.47 -24.53
CA SER A 367 -17.73 0.64 -23.33
C SER A 367 -16.46 -0.07 -22.79
N ARG A 368 -15.27 0.44 -23.13
CA ARG A 368 -13.98 -0.05 -22.65
C ARG A 368 -13.15 1.10 -22.09
N MET A 369 -12.30 0.81 -21.11
CA MET A 369 -11.32 1.78 -20.63
C MET A 369 -10.07 1.73 -21.50
N GLU A 370 -9.78 2.82 -22.19
CA GLU A 370 -8.58 2.99 -22.99
C GLU A 370 -7.56 3.85 -22.24
N ARG A 371 -6.30 3.44 -22.29
CA ARG A 371 -5.20 4.17 -21.66
C ARG A 371 -4.67 5.21 -22.63
N LEU A 372 -4.60 6.46 -22.18
CA LEU A 372 -3.88 7.54 -22.84
C LEU A 372 -2.59 7.80 -22.05
N GLU A 373 -1.48 7.90 -22.78
CA GLU A 373 -0.19 8.24 -22.18
C GLU A 373 -0.16 9.70 -21.74
N GLY A 374 0.72 10.01 -20.78
CA GLY A 374 0.90 11.34 -20.23
C GLY A 374 2.27 11.50 -19.59
N ARG A 375 2.46 12.63 -18.92
CA ARG A 375 3.66 12.99 -18.17
C ARG A 375 3.69 12.26 -16.82
N THR A 376 4.85 11.78 -16.42
CA THR A 376 5.03 11.22 -15.08
C THR A 376 4.97 12.31 -14.01
N LEU A 377 4.80 11.93 -12.74
CA LEU A 377 4.91 12.88 -11.63
C LEU A 377 6.28 13.55 -11.58
N ALA A 378 7.35 12.79 -11.85
CA ALA A 378 8.70 13.33 -11.95
C ALA A 378 8.84 14.38 -13.06
N ASP A 379 8.17 14.20 -14.21
CA ASP A 379 8.18 15.18 -15.30
C ASP A 379 7.47 16.49 -14.92
N ILE A 380 6.51 16.44 -14.00
CA ILE A 380 5.75 17.60 -13.54
C ILE A 380 6.47 18.31 -12.40
N LEU A 381 6.98 17.57 -11.40
CA LEU A 381 7.71 18.13 -10.27
C LEU A 381 9.10 18.67 -10.67
N GLY A 382 9.71 18.15 -11.74
CA GLY A 382 10.94 18.68 -12.32
C GLY A 382 12.23 17.97 -11.88
N ALA A 383 13.38 18.57 -12.24
CA ALA A 383 14.71 17.95 -12.11
C ALA A 383 15.17 17.71 -10.67
N GLU A 384 14.64 18.48 -9.70
CA GLU A 384 14.86 18.31 -8.26
C GLU A 384 14.53 16.89 -7.78
N VAL A 385 13.52 16.27 -8.42
CA VAL A 385 13.09 14.89 -8.12
C VAL A 385 13.85 13.84 -8.94
N ARG A 386 14.34 14.20 -10.14
CA ARG A 386 15.05 13.26 -11.03
C ARG A 386 16.40 12.81 -10.46
N MET A 387 17.03 13.60 -9.60
CA MET A 387 18.29 13.24 -8.94
C MET A 387 18.10 12.30 -7.73
N ALA A 388 16.93 12.32 -7.07
CA ALA A 388 16.59 11.38 -6.01
C ALA A 388 16.40 9.95 -6.54
N VAL A 389 15.86 9.81 -7.76
CA VAL A 389 15.68 8.52 -8.45
C VAL A 389 17.01 7.83 -8.80
N VAL A 390 18.08 8.60 -9.03
CA VAL A 390 19.42 8.03 -9.29
C VAL A 390 20.08 7.53 -7.99
N ALA A 391 19.77 8.15 -6.84
CA ALA A 391 20.19 7.66 -5.52
C ALA A 391 19.39 6.43 -5.05
N ASP A 392 18.17 6.27 -5.56
CA ASP A 392 17.22 5.19 -5.21
C ASP A 392 17.72 3.79 -5.61
N ASN A 393 18.56 3.68 -6.65
CA ASN A 393 19.16 2.40 -7.06
C ASN A 393 20.21 1.84 -6.10
N CYS A 394 20.63 2.58 -5.07
CA CYS A 394 21.70 2.16 -4.16
C CYS A 394 21.24 1.77 -2.74
N SER A 395 20.00 2.06 -2.33
CA SER A 395 19.53 1.63 -1.00
C SER A 395 18.01 1.61 -0.91
N ARG A 396 17.41 0.42 -0.75
CA ARG A 396 16.00 0.26 -0.35
C ARG A 396 15.72 1.14 0.88
N TRP A 397 14.90 2.18 0.68
CA TRP A 397 14.42 3.10 1.72
C TRP A 397 13.27 2.50 2.54
N THR A 398 12.66 1.42 2.05
CA THR A 398 11.66 0.64 2.77
C THR A 398 12.33 -0.49 3.58
N PRO A 399 11.81 -0.87 4.76
CA PRO A 399 12.15 -2.15 5.37
C PRO A 399 11.74 -3.22 4.36
N VAL A 400 12.59 -4.22 4.10
CA VAL A 400 12.30 -5.32 3.17
C VAL A 400 10.84 -5.77 3.34
N SER A 401 9.97 -5.29 2.45
CA SER A 401 8.62 -5.77 2.28
C SER A 401 8.70 -6.96 1.35
N SER A 402 7.81 -7.91 1.59
CA SER A 402 7.66 -9.20 0.92
C SER A 402 8.07 -9.18 -0.56
N ALA A 403 9.31 -9.56 -0.83
CA ALA A 403 9.62 -10.16 -2.11
C ALA A 403 8.93 -11.52 -2.10
N THR A 404 7.74 -11.61 -2.71
CA THR A 404 7.18 -12.88 -3.12
C THR A 404 8.23 -13.53 -4.00
N LEU A 405 8.86 -14.60 -3.51
CA LEU A 405 9.86 -15.37 -4.25
C LEU A 405 9.18 -15.97 -5.50
N SER A 406 9.26 -15.28 -6.62
CA SER A 406 9.24 -15.94 -7.92
C SER A 406 10.59 -16.65 -8.09
N ASN A 407 10.58 -17.92 -7.69
CA ASN A 407 11.48 -19.02 -8.06
C ASN A 407 13.01 -18.74 -8.13
N PRO A 408 13.79 -19.10 -7.11
CA PRO A 408 15.25 -18.99 -7.13
C PRO A 408 15.90 -20.27 -7.71
N GLU A 409 15.89 -20.44 -9.03
CA GLU A 409 16.73 -21.46 -9.70
C GLU A 409 17.74 -20.89 -10.70
N SER A 410 17.78 -19.56 -10.95
CA SER A 410 18.61 -19.02 -12.04
C SER A 410 19.82 -18.16 -11.63
N THR A 411 20.14 -17.99 -10.34
CA THR A 411 21.13 -16.97 -9.92
C THR A 411 22.46 -17.48 -9.36
N TRP A 412 22.74 -18.80 -9.43
CA TRP A 412 24.03 -19.36 -8.96
C TRP A 412 24.95 -19.92 -10.05
N ALA A 413 24.59 -19.81 -11.33
CA ALA A 413 25.40 -20.37 -12.42
C ALA A 413 26.56 -19.48 -12.93
N THR A 414 26.78 -18.27 -12.39
CA THR A 414 27.74 -17.31 -12.98
C THR A 414 28.96 -17.01 -12.10
N LEU A 415 29.34 -17.91 -11.18
CA LEU A 415 30.53 -17.73 -10.33
C LEU A 415 31.45 -18.97 -10.28
N CYS A 416 31.50 -19.73 -11.38
CA CYS A 416 32.49 -20.79 -11.61
C CYS A 416 32.88 -20.87 -13.10
N ALA A 417 33.50 -19.81 -13.65
CA ALA A 417 34.16 -19.88 -14.95
C ALA A 417 35.27 -18.83 -15.11
N THR A 418 36.25 -18.84 -14.20
CA THR A 418 37.53 -18.16 -14.41
C THR A 418 38.68 -19.09 -14.06
N ARG A 419 39.04 -19.94 -15.03
CA ARG A 419 40.38 -20.52 -15.20
C ARG A 419 40.43 -21.30 -16.51
N GLY A 420 41.32 -20.88 -17.42
CA GLY A 420 41.85 -21.80 -18.45
C GLY A 420 41.78 -21.32 -19.90
N SER A 421 42.87 -20.67 -20.32
CA SER A 421 43.56 -20.88 -21.61
C SER A 421 42.92 -20.46 -22.95
N GLY A 422 43.67 -19.60 -23.66
CA GLY A 422 44.09 -19.92 -25.03
C GLY A 422 43.26 -19.31 -26.16
N GLY A 423 43.55 -18.06 -26.49
CA GLY A 423 43.10 -17.47 -27.76
C GLY A 423 43.81 -18.12 -28.95
N ARG A 424 43.04 -18.63 -29.91
CA ARG A 424 43.43 -18.73 -31.33
C ARG A 424 42.22 -18.47 -32.24
N HIS A 425 42.55 -17.81 -33.34
CA HIS A 425 41.74 -17.32 -34.45
C HIS A 425 40.70 -18.30 -35.03
N GLY A 426 39.63 -17.76 -35.62
CA GLY A 426 38.88 -18.50 -36.65
C GLY A 426 37.50 -17.95 -37.03
N ARG A 427 37.51 -17.06 -38.02
CA ARG A 427 36.45 -16.62 -38.96
C ARG A 427 35.06 -17.28 -38.97
N ALA A 428 34.10 -16.37 -39.17
CA ALA A 428 32.77 -16.46 -39.80
C ALA A 428 32.52 -17.56 -40.86
N VAL A 429 31.27 -18.03 -40.94
CA VAL A 429 30.28 -17.80 -42.04
C VAL A 429 29.01 -18.68 -41.81
N PRO A 430 27.77 -18.17 -42.04
CA PRO A 430 26.48 -18.91 -41.98
C PRO A 430 26.05 -19.36 -43.42
N PRO A 431 24.78 -19.62 -43.83
CA PRO A 431 23.50 -19.97 -43.17
C PRO A 431 22.77 -21.17 -43.88
N ARG A 432 21.44 -21.31 -43.65
CA ARG A 432 20.39 -22.05 -44.39
C ARG A 432 20.15 -23.50 -43.92
N GLY A 433 18.92 -24.02 -43.82
CA GLY A 433 17.60 -23.55 -44.22
C GLY A 433 16.53 -24.56 -43.73
N LEU A 434 15.27 -24.17 -43.91
CA LEU A 434 14.02 -24.86 -43.55
C LEU A 434 14.01 -26.38 -43.76
N VAL A 435 13.35 -27.14 -42.87
CA VAL A 435 12.22 -28.07 -43.18
C VAL A 435 11.43 -28.41 -41.88
N ARG A 436 10.10 -28.21 -41.91
CA ARG A 436 9.07 -29.04 -41.25
C ARG A 436 8.19 -29.61 -42.40
N PRO A 437 7.33 -30.64 -42.24
CA PRO A 437 6.84 -31.32 -41.03
C PRO A 437 6.79 -32.87 -41.13
N GLY A 438 6.41 -33.57 -40.06
CA GLY A 438 6.07 -34.99 -40.12
C GLY A 438 5.68 -35.61 -38.77
N SER A 439 4.44 -36.09 -38.70
CA SER A 439 3.70 -36.72 -37.60
C SER A 439 4.29 -38.01 -37.00
N LEU A 440 3.97 -38.31 -35.73
CA LEU A 440 3.66 -39.62 -35.09
C LEU A 440 3.48 -39.35 -33.57
N SER A 441 2.30 -39.44 -32.95
CA SER A 441 1.51 -40.62 -32.53
C SER A 441 1.47 -40.77 -30.99
N ARG A 442 0.27 -40.59 -30.44
CA ARG A 442 -0.37 -41.28 -29.28
C ARG A 442 0.49 -41.64 -28.05
N GLY A 443 0.24 -40.93 -26.94
CA GLY A 443 0.44 -41.39 -25.57
C GLY A 443 -0.72 -40.91 -24.68
N ARG A 444 -1.38 -41.84 -23.97
CA ARG A 444 -2.60 -41.61 -23.16
C ARG A 444 -2.31 -40.81 -21.87
N PRO A 445 -3.30 -40.04 -21.35
CA PRO A 445 -3.13 -39.22 -20.14
C PRO A 445 -3.33 -40.03 -18.84
N TRP A 446 -2.57 -39.63 -17.82
CA TRP A 446 -2.64 -40.15 -16.46
C TRP A 446 -3.95 -39.77 -15.77
N ARG A 447 -4.65 -40.79 -15.24
CA ARG A 447 -5.86 -40.66 -14.41
C ARG A 447 -5.48 -40.10 -13.03
N ARG A 448 -6.03 -38.95 -12.64
CA ARG A 448 -6.13 -38.55 -11.22
C ARG A 448 -7.43 -39.09 -10.64
N ARG A 449 -7.34 -39.73 -9.47
CA ARG A 449 -8.48 -40.16 -8.66
C ARG A 449 -9.15 -38.93 -8.01
N PRO A 450 -10.49 -38.85 -7.95
CA PRO A 450 -11.17 -37.86 -7.12
C PRO A 450 -11.20 -38.31 -5.65
N VAL A 451 -10.95 -37.37 -4.75
CA VAL A 451 -11.21 -37.49 -3.31
C VAL A 451 -12.68 -37.16 -3.08
N GLU A 452 -13.39 -38.07 -2.42
CA GLU A 452 -14.80 -37.96 -2.04
C GLU A 452 -15.01 -36.85 -1.00
N TYR A 453 -15.97 -35.95 -1.26
CA TYR A 453 -16.62 -35.13 -0.24
C TYR A 453 -18.07 -35.58 -0.10
N ALA A 454 -18.49 -35.86 1.14
CA ALA A 454 -19.85 -36.24 1.52
C ALA A 454 -20.73 -34.98 1.75
N PRO A 455 -22.07 -35.10 1.94
CA PRO A 455 -23.11 -34.56 1.07
C PRO A 455 -23.75 -33.23 1.54
N PRO A 456 -24.58 -32.56 0.71
CA PRO A 456 -25.15 -31.25 1.02
C PRO A 456 -26.28 -31.31 2.08
N LEU A 457 -26.28 -30.31 2.96
CA LEU A 457 -27.33 -30.05 3.94
C LEU A 457 -28.64 -29.63 3.24
N ARG A 458 -29.73 -30.20 3.76
CA ARG A 458 -31.12 -30.06 3.32
C ARG A 458 -31.60 -28.61 3.30
N THR A 459 -32.32 -28.28 2.23
CA THR A 459 -33.22 -27.13 2.09
C THR A 459 -34.29 -27.13 3.17
N LEU A 460 -34.31 -26.12 4.04
CA LEU A 460 -35.45 -25.78 4.88
C LEU A 460 -36.31 -24.74 4.15
N ARG A 461 -37.47 -25.20 3.65
CA ARG A 461 -38.59 -24.36 3.26
C ARG A 461 -39.05 -23.54 4.47
N TRP A 462 -39.08 -22.22 4.33
CA TRP A 462 -39.89 -21.37 5.20
C TRP A 462 -41.11 -20.88 4.45
N SER A 463 -42.26 -21.36 4.89
CA SER A 463 -43.61 -20.97 4.49
C SER A 463 -43.88 -19.54 4.96
N ARG A 464 -44.42 -18.69 4.08
CA ARG A 464 -45.10 -17.45 4.46
C ARG A 464 -46.35 -17.78 5.29
N PRO A 465 -46.68 -16.94 6.29
CA PRO A 465 -48.08 -16.68 6.61
C PRO A 465 -48.48 -15.23 6.32
N GLN A 466 -49.75 -15.09 5.92
CA GLN A 466 -50.44 -13.90 5.49
C GLN A 466 -50.69 -12.87 6.61
N ARG A 467 -50.92 -11.63 6.16
CA ARG A 467 -51.50 -10.49 6.88
C ARG A 467 -52.91 -10.79 7.45
N ARG A 468 -53.14 -10.36 8.70
CA ARG A 468 -54.33 -9.66 9.26
C ARG A 468 -53.79 -8.87 10.48
N GLY A 469 -54.09 -7.62 10.80
CA GLY A 469 -55.27 -6.77 10.55
C GLY A 469 -55.99 -6.53 11.89
N HIS A 470 -55.96 -5.28 12.39
CA HIS A 470 -56.48 -4.73 13.67
C HIS A 470 -55.53 -4.86 14.88
N GLY A 471 -55.27 -3.86 15.73
CA GLY A 471 -55.91 -2.58 16.01
C GLY A 471 -56.01 -2.44 17.55
N GLY A 472 -55.31 -1.49 18.18
CA GLY A 472 -55.40 -1.29 19.63
C GLY A 472 -54.38 -0.32 20.21
N ARG A 473 -54.86 0.76 20.83
CA ARG A 473 -54.14 1.82 21.54
C ARG A 473 -53.80 1.41 22.98
N ALA A 474 -52.65 1.88 23.49
CA ALA A 474 -52.37 2.35 24.88
C ALA A 474 -50.86 2.71 24.91
N ARG A 475 -50.37 3.95 25.14
CA ARG A 475 -50.40 4.84 26.33
C ARG A 475 -49.99 4.18 27.65
N SER A 476 -48.77 4.48 28.09
CA SER A 476 -48.32 4.71 29.50
C SER A 476 -46.79 4.72 29.51
N GLU A 477 -46.02 5.45 30.31
CA GLU A 477 -46.16 6.66 31.11
C GLU A 477 -44.73 6.97 31.57
N ILE A 478 -44.39 8.25 31.63
CA ILE A 478 -43.19 8.79 32.27
C ILE A 478 -43.54 9.02 33.75
N PRO A 479 -42.64 8.83 34.72
CA PRO A 479 -42.74 9.50 36.00
C PRO A 479 -41.85 10.74 36.02
N ASP A 480 -42.51 11.88 36.15
CA ASP A 480 -41.95 13.20 36.46
C ASP A 480 -42.08 13.45 37.96
N SER A 481 -41.03 13.98 38.60
CA SER A 481 -41.17 14.84 39.79
C SER A 481 -39.91 15.70 39.92
N ALA A 482 -40.00 16.97 39.50
CA ALA A 482 -40.13 18.16 40.36
C ALA A 482 -38.76 18.69 40.85
N ARG A 483 -38.41 19.98 40.78
CA ARG A 483 -39.07 21.25 40.43
C ARG A 483 -37.95 22.30 40.25
N SER A 484 -38.07 23.16 39.24
CA SER A 484 -37.46 24.51 39.23
C SER A 484 -38.23 25.42 40.23
N PRO A 485 -37.77 26.64 40.57
CA PRO A 485 -37.74 27.77 39.63
C PRO A 485 -36.51 28.68 39.89
N THR A 486 -36.11 29.73 39.18
CA THR A 486 -36.73 30.78 38.37
C THR A 486 -35.57 31.51 37.67
N CYS A 487 -35.71 31.82 36.38
CA CYS A 487 -35.09 32.98 35.71
C CYS A 487 -36.18 34.08 35.62
N PRO A 488 -36.00 35.31 35.08
CA PRO A 488 -34.83 36.07 34.57
C PRO A 488 -34.95 37.57 35.08
N PRO A 489 -34.62 38.70 34.38
CA PRO A 489 -33.94 38.93 33.09
C PRO A 489 -32.95 40.13 32.99
N ARG A 490 -32.18 40.11 31.87
CA ARG A 490 -31.70 41.21 30.99
C ARG A 490 -30.88 42.36 31.61
N SER A 491 -29.74 42.72 31.02
CA SER A 491 -29.64 43.83 30.03
C SER A 491 -28.21 43.96 29.46
N PRO A 492 -28.00 44.69 28.34
CA PRO A 492 -26.83 44.58 27.45
C PRO A 492 -25.85 45.79 27.54
N THR A 493 -24.83 45.75 26.67
CA THR A 493 -23.92 46.81 26.16
C THR A 493 -22.46 46.73 26.60
N GLY A 494 -21.56 46.85 25.61
CA GLY A 494 -20.11 46.79 25.68
C GLY A 494 -19.53 46.26 24.38
#